data_AF-K1YEQ8-F1
#
_entry.id   AF-K1YEQ8-F1
#
_cell.length_a   1.000
_cell.length_b   1.000
_cell.length_c   1.000
_cell.angle_alpha   90.00
_cell.angle_beta   90.00
_cell.angle_gamma   90.00
#
_symmetry.space_group_name_H-M   'P 1'
#
loop_
_entity.id
_entity.type
_entity.pdbx_description
1 polymer ?
#
loop_
_entity_poly.entity_id
_entity_poly.type
_entity_poly.pdbx_seq_one_letter_code
_entity_poly.pdbx_strand_id
1 'polypeptide(L)'
;MRAGFSLDVRRNPLNAERVAVLVTSIGREETAASARRLIHYGKYSSLAFAGGRNTVKKIQPAKLGLHFILEDLPQGGVARDLNSFARIIEKLAETQVVYVGETHTARADHLLQLRLIEALHLQNPRLAIGMEMFPASAQPVLDRYTQSGEPLDERSFLKQSDYYNVWRYDWRYYRDIINFARIHKLPVIGLNLDRQIVSQVFRTGGTDSLSPEVRAAL
;
A
#
# COMPACT_ATOMS: atom_id res chain seq x y z
N MET A 1 -5.20 47.03 -19.63
CA MET A 1 -3.95 47.38 -18.92
C MET A 1 -3.03 46.17 -18.94
N ARG A 2 -1.76 46.31 -19.37
CA ARG A 2 -0.78 45.22 -19.31
C ARG A 2 -0.40 44.96 -17.83
N ALA A 3 -0.44 43.71 -17.40
CA ALA A 3 0.02 43.35 -16.06
C ALA A 3 1.55 43.45 -15.99
N GLY A 4 2.07 44.04 -14.91
CA GLY A 4 3.50 44.20 -14.73
C GLY A 4 4.18 43.02 -14.01
N PHE A 5 3.40 42.17 -13.35
CA PHE A 5 3.86 40.85 -12.90
C PHE A 5 2.72 39.84 -13.07
N SER A 6 3.04 38.63 -13.51
CA SER A 6 2.08 37.54 -13.71
C SER A 6 2.69 36.18 -13.37
N LEU A 7 1.85 35.30 -12.86
CA LEU A 7 2.21 33.94 -12.47
C LEU A 7 1.13 32.98 -12.96
N ASP A 8 1.55 31.90 -13.63
CA ASP A 8 0.67 30.85 -14.14
C ASP A 8 1.20 29.46 -13.74
N VAL A 9 0.40 28.70 -13.01
CA VAL A 9 0.73 27.36 -12.54
C VAL A 9 0.15 26.35 -13.52
N ARG A 10 1.02 25.47 -14.04
CA ARG A 10 0.67 24.44 -15.03
C ARG A 10 1.14 23.07 -14.56
N ARG A 11 0.60 22.02 -15.19
CA ARG A 11 1.13 20.67 -15.02
C ARG A 11 2.55 20.62 -15.59
N ASN A 12 3.49 20.02 -14.84
CA ASN A 12 4.86 19.89 -15.31
C ASN A 12 4.94 18.78 -16.37
N PRO A 13 5.34 19.08 -17.62
CA PRO A 13 5.41 18.09 -18.69
C PRO A 13 6.56 17.07 -18.51
N LEU A 14 7.54 17.39 -17.66
CA LEU A 14 8.70 16.53 -17.38
C LEU A 14 8.52 15.68 -16.12
N ASN A 15 7.55 16.01 -15.27
CA ASN A 15 7.24 15.26 -14.06
C ASN A 15 5.78 15.45 -13.67
N ALA A 16 4.95 14.43 -13.92
CA ALA A 16 3.51 14.47 -13.72
C ALA A 16 3.07 14.73 -12.26
N GLU A 17 3.94 14.45 -11.28
CA GLU A 17 3.71 14.61 -9.83
C GLU A 17 4.07 16.02 -9.33
N ARG A 18 4.56 16.91 -10.19
CA ARG A 18 4.96 18.27 -9.82
C ARG A 18 4.24 19.31 -10.69
N VAL A 19 4.23 20.55 -10.21
CA VAL A 19 3.73 21.70 -10.97
C VAL A 19 4.89 22.49 -11.57
N ALA A 20 4.65 23.09 -12.73
CA ALA A 20 5.54 24.06 -13.35
C ALA A 20 4.92 25.45 -13.16
N VAL A 21 5.73 26.43 -12.74
CA VAL A 21 5.27 27.81 -12.52
C VAL A 21 5.95 28.71 -13.53
N LEU A 22 5.15 29.33 -14.40
CA LEU A 22 5.62 30.35 -15.33
C LEU A 22 5.44 31.73 -14.68
N VAL A 23 6.52 32.49 -14.59
CA VAL A 23 6.51 33.85 -14.03
C VAL A 23 6.97 34.83 -15.10
N THR A 24 6.20 35.89 -15.31
CA THR A 24 6.49 36.95 -16.27
C THR A 24 6.39 38.30 -15.58
N SER A 25 7.44 39.13 -15.67
CA SER A 25 7.53 40.42 -14.98
C SER A 25 8.20 41.47 -15.85
N ILE A 26 7.78 42.73 -15.73
CA ILE A 26 8.30 43.86 -16.53
C ILE A 26 9.45 44.61 -15.84
N GLY A 27 9.78 44.28 -14.59
CA GLY A 27 10.85 44.97 -13.88
C GLY A 27 11.18 44.42 -12.48
N ARG A 28 12.34 44.81 -11.96
CA ARG A 28 12.85 44.38 -10.65
C ARG A 28 11.99 44.90 -9.49
N GLU A 29 11.56 46.16 -9.54
CA GLU A 29 10.72 46.78 -8.52
C GLU A 29 9.35 46.10 -8.40
N GLU A 30 8.73 45.79 -9.54
CA GLU A 30 7.40 45.17 -9.57
C GLU A 30 7.43 43.69 -9.15
N THR A 31 8.51 42.99 -9.47
CA THR A 31 8.81 41.66 -8.93
C THR A 31 8.94 41.71 -7.40
N ALA A 32 9.72 42.64 -6.84
CA ALA A 32 9.93 42.73 -5.40
C ALA A 32 8.63 43.06 -4.64
N ALA A 33 7.80 43.95 -5.19
CA ALA A 33 6.50 44.31 -4.62
C ALA A 33 5.49 43.15 -4.63
N SER A 34 5.58 42.24 -5.60
CA SER A 34 4.61 41.15 -5.81
C SER A 34 5.07 39.81 -5.22
N ALA A 35 6.37 39.48 -5.29
CA ALA A 35 6.93 38.19 -4.88
C ALA A 35 6.68 37.87 -3.40
N ARG A 36 6.84 38.85 -2.50
CA ARG A 36 6.58 38.66 -1.06
C ARG A 36 5.12 38.33 -0.75
N ARG A 37 4.20 38.75 -1.62
CA ARG A 37 2.76 38.55 -1.43
C ARG A 37 2.30 37.17 -1.91
N LEU A 38 3.08 36.49 -2.75
CA LEU A 38 2.72 35.18 -3.33
C LEU A 38 2.45 34.10 -2.28
N ILE A 39 3.08 34.18 -1.10
CA ILE A 39 2.87 33.28 0.03
C ILE A 39 1.38 33.21 0.43
N HIS A 40 0.64 34.31 0.25
CA HIS A 40 -0.79 34.39 0.59
C HIS A 40 -1.73 33.93 -0.54
N TYR A 41 -1.19 33.59 -1.71
CA TYR A 41 -1.98 33.26 -2.91
C TYR A 41 -1.81 31.82 -3.39
N GLY A 42 -1.32 30.91 -2.54
CA GLY A 42 -1.03 29.51 -2.89
C GLY A 42 -2.23 28.69 -3.42
N LYS A 43 -3.47 29.17 -3.26
CA LYS A 43 -4.69 28.51 -3.77
C LYS A 43 -5.07 28.88 -5.22
N TYR A 44 -4.39 29.85 -5.83
CA TYR A 44 -4.75 30.35 -7.17
C TYR A 44 -3.78 29.80 -8.22
N SER A 45 -4.31 29.37 -9.36
CA SER A 45 -3.51 28.84 -10.47
C SER A 45 -3.02 29.94 -11.40
N SER A 46 -3.66 31.11 -11.42
CA SER A 46 -3.22 32.25 -12.23
C SER A 46 -3.39 33.56 -11.46
N LEU A 47 -2.32 34.36 -11.42
CA LEU A 47 -2.24 35.64 -10.72
C LEU A 47 -1.68 36.73 -11.64
N ALA A 48 -2.22 37.95 -11.54
CA ALA A 48 -1.64 39.12 -12.17
C ALA A 48 -1.62 40.31 -11.22
N PHE A 49 -0.55 41.09 -11.27
CA PHE A 49 -0.34 42.28 -10.47
C PHE A 49 -0.02 43.47 -11.38
N ALA A 50 -0.50 44.64 -10.99
CA ALA A 50 -0.14 45.92 -11.58
C ALA A 50 0.13 46.91 -10.45
N GLY A 51 1.35 47.48 -10.41
CA GLY A 51 1.75 48.39 -9.33
C GLY A 51 1.68 47.73 -7.95
N GLY A 52 2.00 46.44 -7.86
CA GLY A 52 1.97 45.65 -6.63
C GLY A 52 0.57 45.29 -6.10
N ARG A 53 -0.51 45.73 -6.75
CA ARG A 53 -1.89 45.32 -6.42
C ARG A 53 -2.33 44.16 -7.31
N ASN A 54 -2.97 43.17 -6.70
CA ASN A 54 -3.52 42.02 -7.43
C ASN A 54 -4.72 42.48 -8.27
N THR A 55 -4.66 42.28 -9.57
CA THR A 55 -5.71 42.63 -10.54
C THR A 55 -6.44 41.40 -11.08
N VAL A 56 -5.83 40.20 -10.98
CA VAL A 56 -6.43 38.94 -11.43
C VAL A 56 -6.09 37.83 -10.44
N LYS A 57 -7.12 37.16 -9.94
CA LYS A 57 -7.02 35.91 -9.18
C LYS A 57 -7.97 34.88 -9.81
N LYS A 58 -7.43 33.81 -10.38
CA LYS A 58 -8.23 32.74 -10.97
C LYS A 58 -7.75 31.38 -10.47
N ILE A 59 -8.70 30.51 -10.23
CA ILE A 59 -8.49 29.07 -10.07
C ILE A 59 -9.00 28.47 -11.37
N GLN A 60 -8.11 27.88 -12.17
CA GLN A 60 -8.52 27.12 -13.34
C GLN A 60 -9.37 25.95 -12.85
N PRO A 61 -10.55 25.70 -13.45
CA PRO A 61 -11.31 24.51 -13.15
C PRO A 61 -10.40 23.30 -13.39
N ALA A 62 -10.13 22.52 -12.36
CA ALA A 62 -9.49 21.22 -12.54
C ALA A 62 -10.41 20.41 -13.46
N LYS A 63 -9.86 19.82 -14.53
CA LYS A 63 -10.63 19.02 -15.50
C LYS A 63 -11.35 17.82 -14.88
N LEU A 64 -11.07 17.49 -13.62
CA LEU A 64 -11.93 16.70 -12.74
C LEU A 64 -11.89 17.36 -11.36
N GLY A 65 -13.06 17.73 -10.83
CA GLY A 65 -13.19 17.82 -9.38
C GLY A 65 -12.86 16.45 -8.79
N LEU A 66 -12.41 16.39 -7.54
CA LEU A 66 -12.32 15.10 -6.84
C LEU A 66 -13.74 14.55 -6.72
N HIS A 67 -14.09 13.61 -7.58
CA HIS A 67 -15.29 12.80 -7.45
C HIS A 67 -14.96 11.68 -6.49
N PHE A 68 -15.35 11.84 -5.22
CA PHE A 68 -15.38 10.72 -4.30
C PHE A 68 -16.65 9.92 -4.60
N ILE A 69 -16.47 8.67 -5.03
CA ILE A 69 -17.54 7.69 -4.98
C ILE A 69 -17.78 7.43 -3.50
N LEU A 70 -18.85 8.02 -2.94
CA LEU A 70 -19.21 7.85 -1.53
C LEU A 70 -19.73 6.44 -1.25
N GLU A 71 -20.27 5.78 -2.28
CA GLU A 71 -20.79 4.42 -2.21
C GLU A 71 -20.82 3.83 -3.62
N ASP A 72 -20.05 2.75 -3.84
CA ASP A 72 -20.24 1.88 -5.00
C ASP A 72 -21.28 0.84 -4.60
N LEU A 73 -22.51 1.01 -5.07
CA LEU A 73 -23.55 -0.01 -4.87
C LEU A 73 -23.16 -1.26 -5.66
N PRO A 74 -23.15 -2.45 -5.04
CA PRO A 74 -22.73 -3.68 -5.72
C PRO A 74 -23.68 -3.99 -6.87
N GLN A 75 -23.13 -4.21 -8.06
CA GLN A 75 -23.90 -4.75 -9.17
C GLN A 75 -24.12 -6.25 -8.96
N GLY A 76 -25.38 -6.66 -8.81
CA GLY A 76 -25.77 -8.06 -8.69
C GLY A 76 -26.09 -8.67 -10.06
N GLY A 77 -25.44 -9.79 -10.38
CA GLY A 77 -25.78 -10.66 -11.50
C GLY A 77 -26.04 -12.08 -11.02
N VAL A 78 -26.71 -12.90 -11.84
CA VAL A 78 -26.79 -14.35 -11.58
C VAL A 78 -25.36 -14.90 -11.65
N ALA A 79 -24.86 -15.48 -10.55
CA ALA A 79 -23.60 -16.22 -10.54
C ALA A 79 -23.79 -17.43 -11.47
N ARG A 80 -23.45 -17.27 -12.75
CA ARG A 80 -23.72 -18.27 -13.80
C ARG A 80 -23.06 -19.62 -13.51
N ASP A 81 -21.98 -19.60 -12.72
CA ASP A 81 -21.21 -20.79 -12.34
C ASP A 81 -20.90 -20.80 -10.84
N LEU A 82 -21.89 -21.20 -10.02
CA LEU A 82 -21.61 -21.62 -8.65
C LEU A 82 -20.89 -22.98 -8.71
N ASN A 83 -19.56 -22.95 -8.61
CA ASN A 83 -18.76 -24.16 -8.52
C ASN A 83 -18.86 -24.73 -7.10
N SER A 84 -18.97 -26.05 -6.98
CA SER A 84 -18.79 -26.72 -5.69
C SER A 84 -17.39 -26.45 -5.14
N PHE A 85 -17.22 -26.52 -3.83
CA PHE A 85 -15.91 -26.35 -3.20
C PHE A 85 -14.86 -27.30 -3.79
N ALA A 86 -15.22 -28.58 -4.01
CA ALA A 86 -14.34 -29.56 -4.63
C ALA A 86 -13.86 -29.11 -6.02
N ARG A 87 -14.76 -28.60 -6.86
CA ARG A 87 -14.42 -28.10 -8.20
C ARG A 87 -13.56 -26.83 -8.17
N ILE A 88 -13.69 -26.02 -7.12
CA ILE A 88 -12.79 -24.88 -6.88
C ILE A 88 -11.39 -25.41 -6.56
N ILE A 89 -11.26 -26.38 -5.66
CA ILE A 89 -9.98 -26.97 -5.26
C ILE A 89 -9.27 -27.63 -6.45
N GLU A 90 -10.00 -28.39 -7.29
CA GLU A 90 -9.46 -28.98 -8.52
C GLU A 90 -8.79 -27.93 -9.41
N LYS A 91 -9.48 -26.80 -9.65
CA LYS A 91 -8.93 -25.70 -10.45
C LYS A 91 -7.74 -25.02 -9.79
N LEU A 92 -7.80 -24.79 -8.47
CA LEU A 92 -6.71 -24.14 -7.74
C LEU A 92 -5.45 -25.01 -7.70
N ALA A 93 -5.60 -26.34 -7.63
CA ALA A 93 -4.48 -27.29 -7.61
C ALA A 93 -3.64 -27.28 -8.91
N GLU A 94 -4.20 -26.80 -10.02
CA GLU A 94 -3.49 -26.63 -11.29
C GLU A 94 -2.63 -25.34 -11.34
N THR A 95 -2.78 -24.45 -10.35
CA THR A 95 -2.08 -23.16 -10.30
C THR A 95 -0.88 -23.20 -9.36
N GLN A 96 0.15 -22.39 -9.64
CA GLN A 96 1.34 -22.31 -8.80
C GLN A 96 1.19 -21.36 -7.61
N VAL A 97 0.37 -20.32 -7.73
CA VAL A 97 0.18 -19.28 -6.72
C VAL A 97 -1.32 -18.98 -6.61
N VAL A 98 -1.82 -19.03 -5.37
CA VAL A 98 -3.22 -18.72 -5.03
C VAL A 98 -3.22 -17.56 -4.04
N TYR A 99 -3.93 -16.49 -4.38
CA TYR A 99 -4.17 -15.36 -3.48
C TYR A 99 -5.55 -15.51 -2.83
N VAL A 100 -5.61 -15.37 -1.50
CA VAL A 100 -6.86 -15.42 -0.74
C VAL A 100 -7.00 -14.13 0.05
N GLY A 101 -7.90 -13.24 -0.39
CA GLY A 101 -8.20 -12.00 0.31
C GLY A 101 -9.01 -12.25 1.60
N GLU A 102 -8.90 -11.34 2.55
CA GLU A 102 -9.61 -11.38 3.83
C GLU A 102 -9.96 -9.97 4.32
N THR A 103 -10.94 -9.90 5.21
CA THR A 103 -11.06 -8.84 6.20
C THR A 103 -10.38 -9.33 7.49
N HIS A 104 -9.37 -8.62 7.99
CA HIS A 104 -8.49 -9.06 9.11
C HIS A 104 -9.17 -9.43 10.44
N THR A 105 -10.47 -9.13 10.57
CA THR A 105 -11.28 -9.41 11.77
C THR A 105 -12.48 -10.31 11.46
N ALA A 106 -12.67 -10.71 10.21
CA ALA A 106 -13.75 -11.58 9.78
C ALA A 106 -13.32 -13.04 9.96
N ARG A 107 -13.79 -13.66 11.05
CA ARG A 107 -13.51 -15.07 11.35
C ARG A 107 -13.88 -16.03 10.21
N ALA A 108 -14.93 -15.72 9.43
CA ALA A 108 -15.36 -16.55 8.31
C ALA A 108 -14.29 -16.65 7.20
N ASP A 109 -13.57 -15.55 6.95
CA ASP A 109 -12.51 -15.50 5.93
C ASP A 109 -11.33 -16.38 6.35
N HIS A 110 -10.90 -16.28 7.61
CA HIS A 110 -9.82 -17.12 8.14
C HIS A 110 -10.18 -18.61 8.19
N LEU A 111 -11.44 -18.95 8.46
CA LEU A 111 -11.93 -20.33 8.37
C LEU A 111 -11.92 -20.84 6.92
N LEU A 112 -12.27 -20.00 5.95
CA LEU A 112 -12.19 -20.35 4.53
C LEU A 112 -10.74 -20.55 4.09
N GLN A 113 -9.82 -19.67 4.49
CA GLN A 113 -8.39 -19.81 4.24
C GLN A 113 -7.86 -21.15 4.74
N LEU A 114 -8.15 -21.52 6.00
CA LEU A 114 -7.76 -22.81 6.55
C LEU A 114 -8.31 -23.98 5.73
N ARG A 115 -9.59 -23.95 5.37
CA ARG A 115 -10.22 -25.01 4.55
C ARG A 115 -9.57 -25.14 3.17
N LEU A 116 -9.22 -24.03 2.54
CA LEU A 116 -8.52 -24.03 1.24
C LEU A 116 -7.13 -24.65 1.40
N ILE A 117 -6.38 -24.26 2.43
CA ILE A 117 -5.05 -24.78 2.72
C ILE A 117 -5.09 -26.28 2.99
N GLU A 118 -6.01 -26.74 3.84
CA GLU A 118 -6.22 -28.17 4.14
C GLU A 118 -6.53 -28.96 2.87
N ALA A 119 -7.47 -28.48 2.05
CA ALA A 119 -7.90 -29.17 0.84
C ALA A 119 -6.81 -29.19 -0.25
N LEU A 120 -6.06 -28.10 -0.42
CA LEU A 120 -4.92 -28.05 -1.35
C LEU A 120 -3.76 -28.92 -0.88
N HIS A 121 -3.48 -28.95 0.42
CA HIS A 121 -2.45 -29.80 1.01
C HIS A 121 -2.74 -31.30 0.78
N LEU A 122 -4.02 -31.71 0.86
CA LEU A 122 -4.43 -33.08 0.56
C LEU A 122 -4.16 -33.49 -0.89
N GLN A 123 -4.24 -32.56 -1.84
CA GLN A 123 -3.93 -32.81 -3.25
C GLN A 123 -2.43 -32.77 -3.54
N ASN A 124 -1.72 -31.83 -2.91
CA ASN A 124 -0.29 -31.66 -3.06
C ASN A 124 0.35 -31.22 -1.73
N PRO A 125 1.10 -32.12 -1.05
CA PRO A 125 1.72 -31.77 0.23
C PRO A 125 2.87 -30.78 0.10
N ARG A 126 3.39 -30.53 -1.10
CA ARG A 126 4.41 -29.50 -1.37
C ARG A 126 3.77 -28.12 -1.49
N LEU A 127 3.29 -27.61 -0.36
CA LEU A 127 2.64 -26.32 -0.22
C LEU A 127 3.47 -25.41 0.71
N ALA A 128 3.53 -24.12 0.39
CA ALA A 128 4.02 -23.08 1.29
C ALA A 128 2.91 -22.04 1.50
N ILE A 129 2.88 -21.41 2.68
CA ILE A 129 1.86 -20.43 3.06
C ILE A 129 2.53 -19.06 3.21
N GLY A 130 2.18 -18.14 2.32
CA GLY A 130 2.60 -16.75 2.41
C GLY A 130 1.69 -15.94 3.34
N MET A 131 2.28 -15.12 4.21
CA MET A 131 1.56 -14.40 5.27
C MET A 131 1.99 -12.93 5.37
N GLU A 132 1.04 -12.02 5.14
CA GLU A 132 1.25 -10.57 5.12
C GLU A 132 1.57 -9.97 6.51
N MET A 133 1.11 -10.60 7.58
CA MET A 133 1.34 -10.14 8.95
C MET A 133 2.80 -10.27 9.41
N PHE A 134 3.63 -11.00 8.67
CA PHE A 134 5.03 -11.21 9.00
C PHE A 134 5.93 -10.51 7.99
N PRO A 135 6.88 -9.68 8.46
CA PRO A 135 7.93 -9.14 7.61
C PRO A 135 8.95 -10.24 7.26
N ALA A 136 9.69 -10.06 6.17
CA ALA A 136 10.77 -10.96 5.78
C ALA A 136 11.83 -11.15 6.90
N SER A 137 12.04 -10.14 7.76
CA SER A 137 12.91 -10.22 8.93
C SER A 137 12.47 -11.25 9.99
N ALA A 138 11.19 -11.63 10.00
CA ALA A 138 10.67 -12.65 10.91
C ALA A 138 10.93 -14.09 10.42
N GLN A 139 11.46 -14.28 9.21
CA GLN A 139 11.63 -15.60 8.58
C GLN A 139 12.37 -16.63 9.46
N PRO A 140 13.49 -16.29 10.15
CA PRO A 140 14.18 -17.27 11.01
C PRO A 140 13.28 -17.81 12.13
N VAL A 141 12.38 -16.99 12.67
CA VAL A 141 11.47 -17.38 13.75
C VAL A 141 10.30 -18.19 13.19
N LEU A 142 9.81 -17.86 11.99
CA LEU A 142 8.79 -18.62 11.27
C LEU A 142 9.28 -20.05 10.97
N ASP A 143 10.47 -20.17 10.41
CA ASP A 143 11.08 -21.47 10.07
C ASP A 143 11.33 -22.30 11.33
N ARG A 144 11.82 -21.66 12.39
CA ARG A 144 12.00 -22.33 13.69
C ARG A 144 10.68 -22.81 14.29
N TYR A 145 9.62 -22.03 14.19
CA TYR A 145 8.34 -22.40 14.79
C TYR A 145 7.62 -23.51 14.02
N THR A 146 7.74 -23.51 12.70
CA THR A 146 6.93 -24.37 11.81
C THR A 146 7.69 -25.58 11.28
N GLN A 147 9.02 -25.49 11.09
CA GLN A 147 9.79 -26.52 10.38
C GLN A 147 10.85 -27.22 11.25
N SER A 148 11.53 -26.51 12.17
CA SER A 148 12.72 -27.06 12.84
C SER A 148 12.42 -28.21 13.83
N GLY A 149 11.18 -28.35 14.27
CA GLY A 149 10.79 -29.31 15.31
C GLY A 149 11.30 -28.96 16.71
N GLU A 150 11.98 -27.82 16.87
CA GLU A 150 12.42 -27.33 18.17
C GLU A 150 11.22 -26.89 19.03
N PRO A 151 11.29 -27.08 20.36
CA PRO A 151 10.28 -26.58 21.26
C PRO A 151 10.35 -25.04 21.31
N LEU A 152 9.41 -24.41 20.60
CA LEU A 152 9.08 -23.00 20.73
C LEU A 152 7.60 -22.89 21.09
N ASP A 153 7.30 -22.25 22.22
CA ASP A 153 5.92 -22.03 22.66
C ASP A 153 5.31 -20.82 21.92
N GLU A 154 3.98 -20.78 21.84
CA GLU A 154 3.24 -19.73 21.13
C GLU A 154 3.58 -18.32 21.63
N ARG A 155 3.72 -18.12 22.94
CA ARG A 155 4.03 -16.80 23.49
C ARG A 155 5.41 -16.33 23.07
N SER A 156 6.41 -17.22 23.13
CA SER A 156 7.76 -16.93 22.67
C SER A 156 7.81 -16.66 21.17
N PHE A 157 7.06 -17.42 20.37
CA PHE A 157 6.94 -17.20 18.93
C PHE A 157 6.38 -15.81 18.61
N LEU A 158 5.26 -15.42 19.23
CA LEU A 158 4.64 -14.12 18.99
C LEU A 158 5.52 -12.94 19.41
N LYS A 159 6.31 -13.13 20.47
CA LYS A 159 7.28 -12.12 20.91
C LYS A 159 8.46 -12.00 19.93
N GLN A 160 9.02 -13.13 19.49
CA GLN A 160 10.21 -13.16 18.63
C GLN A 160 9.91 -12.76 17.19
N SER A 161 8.70 -13.05 16.69
CA SER A 161 8.22 -12.64 15.36
C SER A 161 7.73 -11.19 15.31
N ASP A 162 7.72 -10.48 16.46
CA ASP A 162 7.25 -9.10 16.59
C ASP A 162 5.79 -8.88 16.17
N TYR A 163 4.98 -9.95 16.17
CA TYR A 163 3.63 -9.98 15.58
C TYR A 163 2.73 -8.83 16.04
N TYR A 164 2.66 -8.57 17.35
CA TYR A 164 1.76 -7.54 17.89
C TYR A 164 2.25 -6.10 17.63
N ASN A 165 3.54 -5.90 17.37
CA ASN A 165 4.05 -4.58 17.01
C ASN A 165 3.81 -4.27 15.52
N VAL A 166 3.92 -5.30 14.67
CA VAL A 166 3.72 -5.22 13.22
C VAL A 166 2.23 -5.22 12.84
N TRP A 167 1.48 -6.24 13.25
CA TRP A 167 0.13 -6.51 12.72
C TRP A 167 -1.00 -6.02 13.63
N ARG A 168 -0.81 -6.06 14.95
CA ARG A 168 -1.74 -5.53 15.98
C ARG A 168 -3.16 -6.14 16.01
N TYR A 169 -3.46 -7.13 15.18
CA TYR A 169 -4.71 -7.89 15.25
C TYR A 169 -4.62 -9.05 16.25
N ASP A 170 -5.77 -9.63 16.59
CA ASP A 170 -5.85 -10.77 17.49
C ASP A 170 -5.23 -12.02 16.84
N TRP A 171 -4.23 -12.61 17.51
CA TRP A 171 -3.55 -13.81 17.05
C TRP A 171 -4.49 -14.98 16.75
N ARG A 172 -5.61 -15.08 17.48
CA ARG A 172 -6.57 -16.19 17.35
C ARG A 172 -7.20 -16.31 15.97
N TYR A 173 -7.14 -15.26 15.15
CA TYR A 173 -7.58 -15.32 13.75
C TYR A 173 -6.65 -16.19 12.86
N TYR A 174 -5.34 -16.17 13.13
CA TYR A 174 -4.33 -16.82 12.29
C TYR A 174 -3.74 -18.08 12.91
N ARG A 175 -3.96 -18.26 14.22
CA ARG A 175 -3.39 -19.35 15.02
C ARG A 175 -3.63 -20.72 14.40
N ASP A 176 -4.84 -21.00 13.91
CA ASP A 176 -5.18 -22.33 13.41
C ASP A 176 -4.48 -22.62 12.07
N ILE A 177 -4.31 -21.61 11.20
CA ILE A 177 -3.52 -21.71 9.97
C ILE A 177 -2.05 -22.00 10.29
N ILE A 178 -1.47 -21.27 11.23
CA ILE A 178 -0.07 -21.44 11.63
C ILE A 178 0.16 -22.78 12.34
N ASN A 179 -0.79 -23.22 13.16
CA ASN A 179 -0.72 -24.53 13.80
C ASN A 179 -0.82 -25.66 12.77
N PHE A 180 -1.70 -25.52 11.76
CA PHE A 180 -1.75 -26.45 10.64
C PHE A 180 -0.39 -26.53 9.93
N ALA A 181 0.21 -25.37 9.61
CA ALA A 181 1.54 -25.30 9.02
C ALA A 181 2.59 -26.00 9.89
N ARG A 182 2.58 -25.79 11.20
CA ARG A 182 3.50 -26.42 12.16
C ARG A 182 3.32 -27.93 12.24
N ILE A 183 2.09 -28.42 12.30
CA ILE A 183 1.78 -29.87 12.37
C ILE A 183 2.28 -30.57 11.11
N HIS A 184 2.06 -29.97 9.95
CA HIS A 184 2.43 -30.53 8.65
C HIS A 184 3.82 -30.12 8.16
N LYS A 185 4.57 -29.36 8.97
CA LYS A 185 5.90 -28.81 8.66
C LYS A 185 5.93 -28.04 7.33
N LEU A 186 4.89 -27.26 7.07
CA LEU A 186 4.80 -26.42 5.88
C LEU A 186 5.62 -25.14 6.07
N PRO A 187 6.35 -24.70 5.04
CA PRO A 187 7.00 -23.39 5.06
C PRO A 187 5.97 -22.28 5.21
N VAL A 188 6.19 -21.39 6.17
CA VAL A 188 5.45 -20.13 6.31
C VAL A 188 6.38 -18.99 5.93
N ILE A 189 6.00 -18.23 4.91
CA ILE A 189 6.83 -17.18 4.31
C ILE A 189 6.27 -15.81 4.70
N GLY A 190 7.11 -14.98 5.32
CA GLY A 190 6.76 -13.59 5.60
C GLY A 190 6.77 -12.75 4.32
N LEU A 191 5.63 -12.17 3.97
CA LEU A 191 5.48 -11.43 2.71
C LEU A 191 5.72 -9.92 2.84
N ASN A 192 5.74 -9.39 4.06
CA ASN A 192 5.80 -7.94 4.27
C ASN A 192 7.23 -7.42 4.28
N LEU A 193 7.35 -6.11 4.04
CA LEU A 193 8.60 -5.39 4.23
C LEU A 193 8.68 -4.86 5.65
N ASP A 194 9.91 -4.71 6.16
CA ASP A 194 10.10 -4.10 7.46
C ASP A 194 9.54 -2.68 7.51
N ARG A 195 8.79 -2.37 8.57
CA ARG A 195 8.13 -1.07 8.76
C ARG A 195 9.10 0.12 8.67
N GLN A 196 10.37 -0.09 9.05
CA GLN A 196 11.40 0.94 8.92
C GLN A 196 11.71 1.27 7.46
N ILE A 197 11.76 0.27 6.58
CA ILE A 197 11.97 0.43 5.13
C ILE A 197 10.78 1.19 4.53
N VAL A 198 9.55 0.76 4.84
CA VAL A 198 8.32 1.43 4.38
C VAL A 198 8.28 2.90 4.85
N SER A 199 8.61 3.15 6.12
CA SER A 199 8.66 4.51 6.68
C SER A 199 9.75 5.38 6.04
N GLN A 200 10.89 4.80 5.68
CA GLN A 200 11.96 5.50 5.01
C GLN A 200 11.56 5.88 3.59
N VAL A 201 11.03 4.95 2.80
CA VAL A 201 10.53 5.20 1.44
C VAL A 201 9.42 6.27 1.45
N PHE A 202 8.49 6.18 2.40
CA PHE A 202 7.42 7.19 2.53
C PHE A 202 7.98 8.58 2.86
N ARG A 203 9.00 8.68 3.73
CA ARG A 203 9.63 9.95 4.09
C ARG A 203 10.47 10.55 2.98
N THR A 204 11.15 9.73 2.18
CA THR A 204 12.07 10.20 1.14
C THR A 204 11.42 10.30 -0.24
N GLY A 205 10.19 9.79 -0.40
CA GLY A 205 9.41 9.90 -1.62
C GLY A 205 9.89 8.98 -2.75
N GLY A 206 10.72 7.98 -2.42
CA GLY A 206 11.27 7.04 -3.40
C GLY A 206 12.25 6.04 -2.76
N THR A 207 12.73 5.08 -3.55
CA THR A 207 13.69 4.07 -3.09
C THR A 207 15.14 4.56 -3.15
N ASP A 208 15.39 5.79 -3.60
CA ASP A 208 16.74 6.40 -3.78
C ASP A 208 17.55 6.54 -2.51
N SER A 209 16.88 6.58 -1.37
CA SER A 209 17.54 6.60 -0.06
C SER A 209 17.82 5.21 0.52
N LEU A 210 17.34 4.13 -0.11
CA LEU A 210 17.53 2.78 0.42
C LEU A 210 18.95 2.30 0.12
N SER A 211 19.56 1.57 1.06
CA SER A 211 20.87 0.97 0.81
C SER A 211 20.76 -0.09 -0.30
N PRO A 212 21.87 -0.38 -1.00
CA PRO A 212 21.90 -1.43 -2.02
C PRO A 212 21.44 -2.79 -1.49
N GLU A 213 21.76 -3.14 -0.24
CA GLU A 213 21.31 -4.41 0.37
C GLU A 213 19.79 -4.44 0.54
N VAL A 214 19.19 -3.33 0.98
CA VAL A 214 17.73 -3.23 1.13
C VAL A 214 17.04 -3.29 -0.23
N ARG A 215 17.58 -2.62 -1.26
CA ARG A 215 17.04 -2.68 -2.62
C ARG A 215 17.12 -4.07 -3.25
N ALA A 216 18.15 -4.86 -2.92
CA ALA A 216 18.28 -6.24 -3.39
C ALA A 216 17.36 -7.23 -2.68
N ALA A 217 16.82 -6.83 -1.51
CA ALA A 217 15.88 -7.60 -0.71
C ALA A 217 14.39 -7.21 -0.91
N LEU A 218 14.13 -6.19 -1.75
CA LEU A 218 12.80 -5.82 -2.25
C LEU A 218 12.44 -6.66 -3.48
#